data_AF-A0A8C5CXV9-F1
#
_entry.id   AF-A0A8C5CXV9-F1
#
_cell.length_a   1.000
_cell.length_b   1.000
_cell.length_c   1.000
_cell.angle_alpha   90.00
_cell.angle_beta   90.00
_cell.angle_gamma   90.00
#
_symmetry.space_group_name_H-M   'P 1'
#
loop_
_entity.id
_entity.type
_entity.pdbx_description
1 polymer ?
#
loop_
_entity_poly.entity_id
_entity_poly.type
_entity_poly.pdbx_seq_one_letter_code
_entity_poly.pdbx_strand_id
1 'polypeptide(L)'
;YDPLGAGCRCDADCAAANDCCYDYHDVSEQWECTRLRCGETRTERSRCHCSADCLQAGDCCTNYKHVCQGETAWVEDDCLNLTEPSCPGGFQRPPLLLVSLDGLRADYLQTWEGLLPVLSKLGRCGTSAPFMQAAFPSKTFPNHYTIATGLYPESNGLIDNVMFDPVFNASFSLSNEEKDNPAWYLGQPIWHTARYQGLRSGTFFWPGSDVRVNGSYPDLYRPYDGKVPFEERVFTVLKWLQLPVEERPDFFTLYLEEPDKSGHKFGTVSGQLSESLRGVDDVMGQLMNGLKQLNLHRCLNIIVVADHGMEDTSCERKEVLQDLVDTEDLWVTDGPVGRIRARSSFDGSFMVIFWFFWWFQCRKPQQKITPYLKPHLPKRFHYANSRRIEDVNVLVTPKWLLERPCFWYMF
;
A
#
# COMPACT_ATOMS: atom_id res chain seq x y z
N TYR A 1 -7.12 26.67 -57.16
CA TYR A 1 -6.49 25.36 -56.94
C TYR A 1 -5.47 25.53 -55.84
N ASP A 2 -5.93 25.36 -54.60
CA ASP A 2 -5.06 25.24 -53.43
C ASP A 2 -4.81 23.74 -53.25
N PRO A 3 -3.57 23.24 -53.28
CA PRO A 3 -3.31 21.82 -53.20
C PRO A 3 -3.53 21.35 -51.75
N LEU A 4 -4.49 20.45 -51.57
CA LEU A 4 -4.62 19.57 -50.40
C LEU A 4 -3.24 18.98 -50.02
N GLY A 5 -2.89 18.96 -48.73
CA GLY A 5 -1.95 17.94 -48.25
C GLY A 5 -1.08 18.25 -47.03
N ALA A 6 -1.70 18.44 -45.87
CA ALA A 6 -1.30 17.74 -44.64
C ALA A 6 -2.48 17.84 -43.66
N GLY A 7 -3.40 16.87 -43.74
CA GLY A 7 -4.38 16.70 -42.66
C GLY A 7 -3.64 16.35 -41.37
N CYS A 8 -4.28 16.60 -40.23
CA CYS A 8 -3.72 16.16 -38.96
C CYS A 8 -3.54 14.63 -38.94
N ARG A 9 -2.52 14.15 -38.24
CA ARG A 9 -2.16 12.73 -38.17
C ARG A 9 -2.62 12.11 -36.85
N CYS A 10 -2.85 10.80 -36.89
CA CYS A 10 -3.25 10.00 -35.72
C CYS A 10 -2.30 8.80 -35.50
N ASP A 11 -1.09 8.85 -36.05
CA ASP A 11 -0.07 7.82 -35.84
C ASP A 11 0.93 8.22 -34.74
N ALA A 12 1.82 7.30 -34.32
CA ALA A 12 2.72 7.55 -33.18
C ALA A 12 3.73 8.68 -33.45
N ASP A 13 4.03 8.95 -34.70
CA ASP A 13 5.04 9.92 -35.08
C ASP A 13 4.46 11.34 -35.13
N CYS A 14 3.13 11.49 -35.05
CA CYS A 14 2.49 12.82 -35.10
C CYS A 14 2.93 13.72 -33.94
N ALA A 15 3.23 13.14 -32.78
CA ALA A 15 3.66 13.88 -31.60
C ALA A 15 5.07 14.45 -31.80
N ALA A 16 5.95 13.69 -32.44
CA ALA A 16 7.30 14.14 -32.80
C ALA A 16 7.27 15.16 -33.95
N ALA A 17 6.31 15.03 -34.87
CA ALA A 17 6.12 15.94 -36.00
C ALA A 17 5.27 17.18 -35.67
N ASN A 18 4.68 17.25 -34.48
CA ASN A 18 3.78 18.30 -34.01
C ASN A 18 2.59 18.56 -34.97
N ASP A 19 2.05 17.49 -35.57
CA ASP A 19 0.93 17.52 -36.52
C ASP A 19 -0.21 16.57 -36.14
N CYS A 20 -0.30 16.19 -34.87
CA CYS A 20 -1.41 15.37 -34.36
C CYS A 20 -2.77 16.06 -34.52
N CYS A 21 -3.82 15.26 -34.70
CA CYS A 21 -5.19 15.76 -34.56
C CYS A 21 -5.43 16.32 -33.17
N TYR A 22 -6.30 17.34 -33.07
CA TYR A 22 -6.53 18.07 -31.83
C TYR A 22 -7.05 17.18 -30.70
N ASP A 23 -7.70 16.07 -31.05
CA ASP A 23 -8.28 15.06 -30.17
C ASP A 23 -7.39 13.82 -30.00
N TYR A 24 -6.19 13.77 -30.59
CA TYR A 24 -5.31 12.58 -30.59
C TYR A 24 -5.02 12.02 -29.18
N HIS A 25 -4.73 12.92 -28.22
CA HIS A 25 -4.49 12.54 -26.82
C HIS A 25 -5.79 12.20 -26.06
N ASP A 26 -6.94 12.66 -26.54
CA ASP A 26 -8.25 12.39 -25.94
C ASP A 26 -8.80 11.00 -26.32
N VAL A 27 -8.22 10.36 -27.34
CA VAL A 27 -8.64 9.04 -27.85
C VAL A 27 -7.62 7.91 -27.65
N SER A 28 -6.40 8.19 -27.18
CA SER A 28 -5.33 7.19 -27.03
C SER A 28 -4.84 7.02 -25.59
N GLU A 29 -4.46 5.79 -25.22
CA GLU A 29 -3.80 5.39 -23.96
C GLU A 29 -4.57 5.66 -22.64
N GLN A 30 -5.87 5.92 -22.69
CA GLN A 30 -6.69 6.19 -21.50
C GLN A 30 -7.31 4.93 -20.88
N TRP A 31 -7.49 4.97 -19.56
CA TRP A 31 -8.19 3.96 -18.75
C TRP A 31 -9.70 4.19 -18.63
N GLU A 32 -10.20 5.25 -19.27
CA GLU A 32 -11.59 5.69 -19.18
C GLU A 32 -12.19 5.98 -20.55
N CYS A 33 -13.50 5.77 -20.66
CA CYS A 33 -14.30 6.28 -21.75
C CYS A 33 -14.58 7.76 -21.54
N THR A 34 -14.56 8.50 -22.65
CA THR A 34 -15.08 9.86 -22.76
C THR A 34 -16.20 9.86 -23.79
N ARG A 35 -16.94 10.97 -23.91
CA ARG A 35 -17.95 11.13 -24.98
C ARG A 35 -17.35 10.96 -26.39
N LEU A 36 -16.07 11.27 -26.57
CA LEU A 36 -15.37 11.11 -27.85
C LEU A 36 -15.03 9.65 -28.14
N ARG A 37 -14.80 8.84 -27.11
CA ARG A 37 -14.44 7.42 -27.23
C ARG A 37 -15.66 6.49 -27.35
N CYS A 38 -16.86 6.93 -27.01
CA CYS A 38 -18.05 6.09 -27.10
C CYS A 38 -18.34 5.68 -28.55
N GLY A 39 -18.30 4.37 -28.82
CA GLY A 39 -18.43 3.84 -30.18
C GLY A 39 -17.14 3.93 -31.00
N GLU A 40 -15.99 4.09 -30.35
CA GLU A 40 -14.69 4.10 -31.02
C GLU A 40 -14.45 2.84 -31.85
N THR A 41 -13.64 2.99 -32.89
CA THR A 41 -13.03 1.83 -33.55
C THR A 41 -11.88 1.33 -32.67
N ARG A 42 -11.80 0.01 -32.46
CA ARG A 42 -10.76 -0.61 -31.64
C ARG A 42 -9.36 -0.23 -32.14
N THR A 43 -8.46 0.09 -31.21
CA THR A 43 -7.05 0.34 -31.51
C THR A 43 -6.15 -0.47 -30.57
N GLU A 44 -5.03 -0.99 -31.07
CA GLU A 44 -4.11 -1.78 -30.22
C GLU A 44 -3.43 -0.97 -29.11
N ARG A 45 -3.50 0.38 -29.17
CA ARG A 45 -2.88 1.28 -28.19
C ARG A 45 -3.79 1.58 -27.00
N SER A 46 -5.09 1.31 -27.11
CA SER A 46 -6.04 1.58 -26.03
C SER A 46 -5.83 0.60 -24.88
N ARG A 47 -5.74 1.11 -23.65
CA ARG A 47 -5.60 0.28 -22.44
C ARG A 47 -6.88 -0.49 -22.09
N CYS A 48 -8.01 0.08 -22.47
CA CYS A 48 -9.36 -0.48 -22.41
C CYS A 48 -10.18 0.13 -23.56
N HIS A 49 -11.32 -0.47 -23.87
CA HIS A 49 -12.13 -0.08 -25.02
C HIS A 49 -13.48 0.55 -24.68
N CYS A 50 -13.97 1.36 -25.61
CA CYS A 50 -15.30 1.97 -25.55
C CYS A 50 -16.12 1.65 -26.82
N SER A 51 -15.68 0.63 -27.57
CA SER A 51 -16.35 0.10 -28.75
C SER A 51 -17.62 -0.65 -28.38
N ALA A 52 -18.56 -0.78 -29.33
CA ALA A 52 -19.85 -1.43 -29.08
C ALA A 52 -19.75 -2.91 -28.65
N ASP A 53 -18.64 -3.58 -28.98
CA ASP A 53 -18.36 -4.99 -28.68
C ASP A 53 -17.52 -5.19 -27.41
N CYS A 54 -17.08 -4.13 -26.71
CA CYS A 54 -16.13 -4.26 -25.60
C CYS A 54 -16.67 -5.11 -24.44
N LEU A 55 -17.99 -5.12 -24.22
CA LEU A 55 -18.61 -5.90 -23.15
C LEU A 55 -18.54 -7.39 -23.46
N GLN A 56 -18.71 -7.76 -24.73
CA GLN A 56 -18.60 -9.14 -25.20
C GLN A 56 -17.15 -9.62 -25.19
N ALA A 57 -16.21 -8.72 -25.54
CA ALA A 57 -14.78 -9.01 -25.51
C ALA A 57 -14.18 -9.02 -24.09
N GLY A 58 -14.88 -8.44 -23.10
CA GLY A 58 -14.42 -8.37 -21.71
C GLY A 58 -13.31 -7.35 -21.47
N ASP A 59 -13.22 -6.31 -22.30
CA ASP A 59 -12.15 -5.32 -22.31
C ASP A 59 -12.63 -3.86 -22.25
N CYS A 60 -13.90 -3.64 -21.89
CA CYS A 60 -14.41 -2.29 -21.69
C CYS A 60 -13.66 -1.53 -20.59
N CYS A 61 -13.56 -0.21 -20.74
CA CYS A 61 -13.22 0.65 -19.61
C CYS A 61 -14.27 0.53 -18.49
N THR A 62 -13.87 0.74 -17.24
CA THR A 62 -14.73 0.52 -16.06
C THR A 62 -15.94 1.46 -16.01
N ASN A 63 -15.82 2.63 -16.63
CA ASN A 63 -16.86 3.64 -16.72
C ASN A 63 -17.71 3.55 -18.01
N TYR A 64 -17.53 2.53 -18.85
CA TYR A 64 -18.19 2.42 -20.17
C TYR A 64 -19.73 2.51 -20.08
N LYS A 65 -20.35 1.71 -19.21
CA LYS A 65 -21.82 1.75 -19.03
C LYS A 65 -22.32 3.12 -18.59
N HIS A 66 -21.56 3.76 -17.70
CA HIS A 66 -21.89 5.08 -17.19
C HIS A 66 -21.80 6.15 -18.28
N VAL A 67 -20.67 6.21 -18.99
CA VAL A 67 -20.40 7.28 -19.96
C VAL A 67 -21.12 7.06 -21.30
N CYS A 68 -21.20 5.80 -21.77
CA CYS A 68 -21.65 5.48 -23.12
C CYS A 68 -23.04 4.83 -23.19
N GLN A 69 -23.59 4.33 -22.07
CA GLN A 69 -24.92 3.68 -22.05
C GLN A 69 -25.95 4.40 -21.17
N GLY A 70 -25.57 5.51 -20.53
CA GLY A 70 -26.47 6.33 -19.72
C GLY A 70 -26.80 5.74 -18.35
N GLU A 71 -26.02 4.75 -17.88
CA GLU A 71 -26.08 4.33 -16.48
C GLU A 71 -25.45 5.39 -15.56
N THR A 72 -25.82 5.39 -14.29
CA THR A 72 -25.16 6.19 -13.25
C THR A 72 -23.81 5.58 -12.87
N ALA A 73 -22.85 6.42 -12.47
CA ALA A 73 -21.64 5.91 -11.82
C ALA A 73 -22.00 5.25 -10.48
N TRP A 74 -21.19 4.30 -10.01
CA TRP A 74 -21.46 3.64 -8.71
C TRP A 74 -21.59 4.66 -7.59
N VAL A 75 -20.79 5.73 -7.58
CA VAL A 75 -20.81 6.74 -6.52
C VAL A 75 -22.13 7.53 -6.48
N GLU A 76 -22.81 7.68 -7.62
CA GLU A 76 -24.05 8.44 -7.76
C GLU A 76 -25.30 7.67 -7.28
N ASP A 77 -25.22 6.34 -7.19
CA ASP A 77 -26.35 5.51 -6.75
C ASP A 77 -26.73 5.78 -5.28
N ASP A 78 -27.93 5.38 -4.87
CA ASP A 78 -28.27 5.34 -3.45
C ASP A 78 -27.56 4.19 -2.71
N CYS A 79 -27.44 4.31 -1.39
CA CYS A 79 -26.96 3.19 -0.57
C CYS A 79 -27.98 2.04 -0.62
N LEU A 80 -27.50 0.83 -0.86
CA LEU A 80 -28.32 -0.37 -0.93
C LEU A 80 -28.31 -1.11 0.41
N ASN A 81 -29.46 -1.64 0.82
CA ASN A 81 -29.51 -2.62 1.91
C ASN A 81 -29.18 -4.02 1.34
N LEU A 82 -28.03 -4.57 1.72
CA LEU A 82 -27.50 -5.84 1.24
C LEU A 82 -27.75 -7.00 2.21
N THR A 83 -28.96 -7.07 2.79
CA THR A 83 -29.35 -8.17 3.69
C THR A 83 -29.32 -9.54 2.98
N GLU A 84 -29.58 -9.55 1.67
CA GLU A 84 -29.39 -10.70 0.78
C GLU A 84 -28.44 -10.29 -0.36
N PRO A 85 -27.20 -10.81 -0.41
CA PRO A 85 -26.26 -10.48 -1.48
C PRO A 85 -26.73 -11.05 -2.82
N SER A 86 -26.51 -10.31 -3.89
CA SER A 86 -26.86 -10.72 -5.25
C SER A 86 -25.60 -11.03 -6.03
N CYS A 87 -25.26 -12.32 -6.14
CA CYS A 87 -24.10 -12.80 -6.86
C CYS A 87 -24.47 -13.32 -8.27
N PRO A 88 -23.71 -12.95 -9.31
CA PRO A 88 -23.92 -13.52 -10.64
C PRO A 88 -23.53 -15.01 -10.66
N GLY A 89 -24.00 -15.72 -11.70
CA GLY A 89 -23.74 -17.14 -11.88
C GLY A 89 -22.25 -17.50 -11.76
N GLY A 90 -21.95 -18.60 -11.07
CA GLY A 90 -20.59 -19.07 -10.81
C GLY A 90 -19.95 -18.56 -9.52
N PHE A 91 -20.50 -17.54 -8.86
CA PHE A 91 -20.06 -17.12 -7.53
C PHE A 91 -20.88 -17.85 -6.46
N GLN A 92 -20.40 -19.02 -6.02
CA GLN A 92 -21.05 -19.80 -4.95
C GLN A 92 -20.97 -19.10 -3.58
N ARG A 93 -19.99 -18.21 -3.43
CA ARG A 93 -19.77 -17.40 -2.24
C ARG A 93 -19.30 -16.00 -2.64
N PRO A 94 -19.65 -14.97 -1.87
CA PRO A 94 -19.03 -13.65 -1.95
C PRO A 94 -17.50 -13.73 -1.90
N PRO A 95 -16.77 -13.26 -2.93
CA PRO A 95 -15.33 -13.07 -2.82
C PRO A 95 -15.01 -11.94 -1.82
N LEU A 96 -13.80 -11.94 -1.27
CA LEU A 96 -13.29 -10.89 -0.41
C LEU A 96 -12.13 -10.16 -1.10
N LEU A 97 -12.25 -8.84 -1.27
CA LEU A 97 -11.17 -7.98 -1.73
C LEU A 97 -10.66 -7.11 -0.57
N LEU A 98 -9.38 -7.29 -0.24
CA LEU A 98 -8.67 -6.47 0.73
C LEU A 98 -7.85 -5.39 -0.01
N VAL A 99 -8.26 -4.15 0.12
CA VAL A 99 -7.59 -2.99 -0.50
C VAL A 99 -6.80 -2.24 0.57
N SER A 100 -5.51 -2.03 0.35
CA SER A 100 -4.67 -1.18 1.19
C SER A 100 -4.28 0.11 0.46
N LEU A 101 -4.49 1.23 1.13
CA LEU A 101 -4.08 2.57 0.73
C LEU A 101 -2.98 3.02 1.70
N ASP A 102 -1.71 2.87 1.30
CA ASP A 102 -0.56 3.05 2.18
C ASP A 102 -0.53 4.46 2.79
N GLY A 103 -0.31 4.56 4.10
CA GLY A 103 -0.21 5.85 4.78
C GLY A 103 -1.50 6.69 4.80
N LEU A 104 -2.67 6.11 4.44
CA LEU A 104 -3.96 6.79 4.55
C LEU A 104 -4.35 6.97 6.03
N ARG A 105 -3.83 8.04 6.62
CA ARG A 105 -4.12 8.46 7.99
C ARG A 105 -5.62 8.70 8.17
N ALA A 106 -6.18 8.21 9.28
CA ALA A 106 -7.63 8.20 9.51
C ALA A 106 -8.30 9.58 9.46
N ASP A 107 -7.60 10.64 9.86
CA ASP A 107 -8.13 12.01 9.81
C ASP A 107 -8.21 12.58 8.39
N TYR A 108 -7.57 11.96 7.40
CA TYR A 108 -7.75 12.37 6.00
C TYR A 108 -9.18 12.13 5.52
N LEU A 109 -9.81 11.04 5.94
CA LEU A 109 -11.21 10.74 5.60
C LEU A 109 -12.20 11.75 6.20
N GLN A 110 -11.84 12.41 7.30
CA GLN A 110 -12.67 13.41 7.97
C GLN A 110 -12.38 14.82 7.42
N THR A 111 -11.10 15.16 7.27
CA THR A 111 -10.65 16.50 6.87
C THR A 111 -10.91 16.76 5.38
N TRP A 112 -10.74 15.72 4.55
CA TRP A 112 -10.84 15.80 3.10
C TRP A 112 -12.06 15.07 2.54
N GLU A 113 -13.08 14.78 3.37
CA GLU A 113 -14.30 14.06 2.98
C GLU A 113 -14.90 14.59 1.66
N GLY A 114 -14.98 15.91 1.51
CA GLY A 114 -15.51 16.58 0.31
C GLY A 114 -14.69 16.38 -0.97
N LEU A 115 -13.46 15.86 -0.87
CA LEU A 115 -12.61 15.48 -2.01
C LEU A 115 -12.63 13.97 -2.28
N LEU A 116 -13.27 13.17 -1.42
CA LEU A 116 -13.21 11.71 -1.44
C LEU A 116 -14.62 11.10 -1.52
N PRO A 117 -15.43 11.43 -2.55
CA PRO A 117 -16.81 10.98 -2.63
C PRO A 117 -16.96 9.46 -2.63
N VAL A 118 -16.02 8.70 -3.23
CA VAL A 118 -16.11 7.23 -3.30
C VAL A 118 -15.84 6.61 -1.95
N LEU A 119 -14.72 6.95 -1.31
CA LEU A 119 -14.36 6.48 0.03
C LEU A 119 -15.40 6.91 1.07
N SER A 120 -15.90 8.14 0.98
CA SER A 120 -16.97 8.64 1.86
C SER A 120 -18.26 7.84 1.68
N LYS A 121 -18.61 7.47 0.44
CA LYS A 121 -19.77 6.62 0.18
C LYS A 121 -19.56 5.19 0.71
N LEU A 122 -18.38 4.60 0.52
CA LEU A 122 -18.07 3.28 1.11
C LEU A 122 -18.24 3.30 2.63
N GLY A 123 -17.76 4.36 3.30
CA GLY A 123 -17.95 4.56 4.73
C GLY A 123 -19.42 4.75 5.14
N ARG A 124 -20.18 5.55 4.40
CA ARG A 124 -21.59 5.87 4.68
C ARG A 124 -22.56 4.71 4.40
N CYS A 125 -22.34 3.96 3.32
CA CYS A 125 -23.19 2.82 2.94
C CYS A 125 -22.73 1.49 3.56
N GLY A 126 -21.50 1.43 4.07
CA GLY A 126 -20.88 0.24 4.64
C GLY A 126 -20.73 0.30 6.16
N THR A 127 -19.67 -0.34 6.66
CA THR A 127 -19.26 -0.26 8.06
C THR A 127 -17.91 0.44 8.14
N SER A 128 -17.82 1.50 8.94
CA SER A 128 -16.59 2.27 9.14
C SER A 128 -16.33 2.51 10.62
N ALA A 129 -15.06 2.42 11.01
CA ALA A 129 -14.59 2.81 12.33
C ALA A 129 -13.87 4.18 12.24
N PRO A 130 -13.86 5.00 13.32
CA PRO A 130 -13.17 6.28 13.30
C PRO A 130 -11.67 6.19 12.98
N PHE A 131 -11.04 5.07 13.34
CA PHE A 131 -9.66 4.71 12.99
C PHE A 131 -9.44 3.21 13.22
N MET A 132 -8.40 2.66 12.60
CA MET A 132 -7.84 1.35 12.91
C MET A 132 -6.46 1.53 13.55
N GLN A 133 -6.20 0.87 14.68
CA GLN A 133 -4.91 0.98 15.35
C GLN A 133 -3.89 0.03 14.71
N ALA A 134 -2.82 0.62 14.16
CA ALA A 134 -1.66 -0.12 13.66
C ALA A 134 -0.91 -0.85 14.79
N ALA A 135 -0.25 -1.96 14.45
CA ALA A 135 0.75 -2.58 15.30
C ALA A 135 2.01 -1.71 15.38
N PHE A 136 2.80 -1.91 16.44
CA PHE A 136 4.05 -1.18 16.65
C PHE A 136 5.24 -1.96 16.05
N PRO A 137 6.15 -1.31 15.30
CA PRO A 137 6.12 0.08 14.86
C PRO A 137 5.13 0.30 13.69
N SER A 138 4.63 1.52 13.55
CA SER A 138 3.72 1.92 12.46
C SER A 138 4.49 2.10 11.14
N LYS A 139 4.86 0.96 10.53
CA LYS A 139 5.63 0.82 9.30
C LYS A 139 4.97 -0.19 8.36
N THR A 140 5.24 -0.05 7.06
CA THR A 140 4.58 -0.78 5.99
C THR A 140 4.59 -2.29 6.11
N PHE A 141 5.78 -2.92 6.11
CA PHE A 141 5.87 -4.38 6.12
C PHE A 141 5.32 -5.01 7.41
N PRO A 142 5.67 -4.50 8.62
CA PRO A 142 5.09 -5.02 9.85
C PRO A 142 3.57 -5.00 9.88
N ASN A 143 2.94 -3.91 9.41
CA ASN A 143 1.49 -3.74 9.51
C ASN A 143 0.72 -4.50 8.43
N HIS A 144 1.15 -4.45 7.17
CA HIS A 144 0.52 -5.24 6.12
C HIS A 144 0.60 -6.74 6.41
N TYR A 145 1.74 -7.23 6.95
CA TYR A 145 1.88 -8.64 7.29
C TYR A 145 1.12 -9.01 8.57
N THR A 146 1.00 -8.07 9.53
CA THR A 146 0.10 -8.22 10.68
C THR A 146 -1.36 -8.36 10.22
N ILE A 147 -1.82 -7.54 9.27
CA ILE A 147 -3.18 -7.64 8.70
C ILE A 147 -3.38 -9.01 8.03
N ALA A 148 -2.39 -9.50 7.28
CA ALA A 148 -2.49 -10.78 6.59
C ALA A 148 -2.46 -12.00 7.52
N THR A 149 -1.86 -11.89 8.72
CA THR A 149 -1.61 -13.03 9.62
C THR A 149 -2.39 -12.99 10.93
N GLY A 150 -2.85 -11.82 11.36
CA GLY A 150 -3.41 -11.59 12.69
C GLY A 150 -2.38 -11.62 13.83
N LEU A 151 -1.08 -11.62 13.51
CA LEU A 151 0.01 -11.76 14.48
C LEU A 151 0.79 -10.46 14.65
N TYR A 152 1.17 -10.13 15.89
CA TYR A 152 2.09 -9.02 16.15
C TYR A 152 3.43 -9.18 15.42
N PRO A 153 4.15 -8.07 15.12
CA PRO A 153 5.46 -8.11 14.50
C PRO A 153 6.48 -9.01 15.22
N GLU A 154 6.46 -9.04 16.56
CA GLU A 154 7.34 -9.93 17.34
C GLU A 154 7.09 -11.42 17.07
N SER A 155 5.89 -11.79 16.60
CA SER A 155 5.48 -13.18 16.32
C SER A 155 5.54 -13.53 14.83
N ASN A 156 5.18 -12.60 13.95
CA ASN A 156 5.23 -12.82 12.49
C ASN A 156 6.63 -12.62 11.87
N GLY A 157 7.57 -12.07 12.65
CA GLY A 157 8.98 -11.97 12.30
C GLY A 157 9.37 -10.69 11.54
N LEU A 158 8.42 -9.95 10.96
CA LEU A 158 8.68 -8.69 10.27
C LEU A 158 8.55 -7.52 11.24
N ILE A 159 9.65 -7.14 11.90
CA ILE A 159 9.64 -6.13 12.98
C ILE A 159 9.85 -4.70 12.49
N ASP A 160 10.29 -4.52 11.23
CA ASP A 160 10.46 -3.25 10.52
C ASP A 160 10.69 -3.50 9.01
N ASN A 161 10.73 -2.44 8.22
CA ASN A 161 11.16 -2.44 6.82
C ASN A 161 12.68 -2.69 6.67
N VAL A 162 13.46 -2.46 7.74
CA VAL A 162 14.90 -2.76 7.83
C VAL A 162 15.21 -3.41 9.17
N MET A 163 15.76 -4.62 9.16
CA MET A 163 16.04 -5.37 10.39
C MET A 163 17.24 -6.30 10.23
N PHE A 164 17.86 -6.68 11.34
CA PHE A 164 18.98 -7.62 11.38
C PHE A 164 18.60 -8.85 12.22
N ASP A 165 18.92 -10.04 11.73
CA ASP A 165 18.76 -11.27 12.51
C ASP A 165 20.15 -11.80 12.92
N PRO A 166 20.47 -11.84 14.22
CA PRO A 166 21.79 -12.26 14.69
C PRO A 166 22.07 -13.76 14.48
N VAL A 167 21.04 -14.59 14.27
CA VAL A 167 21.20 -16.03 13.99
C VAL A 167 21.43 -16.26 12.51
N PHE A 168 20.74 -15.51 11.63
CA PHE A 168 21.02 -15.56 10.19
C PHE A 168 22.31 -14.82 9.83
N ASN A 169 22.73 -13.89 10.69
CA ASN A 169 23.80 -12.93 10.43
C ASN A 169 23.57 -12.18 9.10
N ALA A 170 22.33 -11.76 8.88
CA ALA A 170 21.86 -11.12 7.65
C ALA A 170 20.97 -9.91 7.96
N SER A 171 20.94 -8.96 7.03
CA SER A 171 20.12 -7.75 7.12
C SER A 171 19.02 -7.78 6.07
N PHE A 172 17.78 -7.70 6.52
CA PHE A 172 16.61 -7.53 5.67
C PHE A 172 16.44 -6.05 5.30
N SER A 173 16.13 -5.78 4.03
CA SER A 173 15.69 -4.47 3.54
C SER A 173 14.75 -4.69 2.35
N LEU A 174 13.81 -3.76 2.13
CA LEU A 174 12.93 -3.80 0.96
C LEU A 174 13.68 -3.70 -0.38
N SER A 175 14.92 -3.22 -0.34
CA SER A 175 15.78 -2.97 -1.49
C SER A 175 16.80 -4.10 -1.77
N ASN A 176 16.82 -5.17 -0.98
CA ASN A 176 17.77 -6.26 -1.15
C ASN A 176 17.10 -7.63 -1.34
N GLU A 177 17.90 -8.61 -1.74
CA GLU A 177 17.42 -9.97 -2.04
C GLU A 177 16.93 -10.73 -0.79
N GLU A 178 17.30 -10.31 0.42
CA GLU A 178 16.77 -10.89 1.66
C GLU A 178 15.27 -10.68 1.81
N LYS A 179 14.68 -9.69 1.10
CA LYS A 179 13.24 -9.55 0.99
C LYS A 179 12.57 -10.84 0.50
N ASP A 180 13.21 -11.59 -0.39
CA ASP A 180 12.62 -12.79 -0.99
C ASP A 180 12.91 -14.07 -0.19
N ASN A 181 13.67 -13.98 0.90
CA ASN A 181 14.02 -15.10 1.75
C ASN A 181 12.84 -15.46 2.70
N PRO A 182 12.20 -16.63 2.55
CA PRO A 182 11.03 -17.00 3.34
C PRO A 182 11.32 -17.16 4.84
N ALA A 183 12.58 -17.30 5.24
CA ALA A 183 12.95 -17.43 6.65
C ALA A 183 12.65 -16.16 7.49
N TRP A 184 12.45 -15.02 6.83
CA TRP A 184 11.99 -13.79 7.50
C TRP A 184 10.50 -13.80 7.84
N TYR A 185 9.70 -14.55 7.10
CA TYR A 185 8.24 -14.52 7.12
C TYR A 185 7.69 -15.68 7.96
N LEU A 186 7.26 -15.38 9.19
CA LEU A 186 6.73 -16.38 10.11
C LEU A 186 5.19 -16.32 10.17
N GLY A 187 4.58 -17.37 10.71
CA GLY A 187 3.12 -17.48 10.79
C GLY A 187 2.51 -17.93 9.46
N GLN A 188 1.22 -17.65 9.29
CA GLN A 188 0.46 -18.10 8.12
C GLN A 188 -0.42 -16.96 7.59
N PRO A 189 -0.04 -16.34 6.46
CA PRO A 189 -0.87 -15.33 5.84
C PRO A 189 -2.16 -15.92 5.27
N ILE A 190 -3.21 -15.09 5.21
CA ILE A 190 -4.58 -15.48 4.88
C ILE A 190 -4.71 -16.18 3.51
N TRP A 191 -3.88 -15.86 2.53
CA TRP A 191 -3.89 -16.55 1.24
C TRP A 191 -3.50 -18.04 1.34
N HIS A 192 -2.59 -18.40 2.26
CA HIS A 192 -2.31 -19.81 2.55
C HIS A 192 -3.43 -20.45 3.38
N THR A 193 -4.01 -19.72 4.34
CA THR A 193 -5.18 -20.18 5.09
C THR A 193 -6.36 -20.52 4.18
N ALA A 194 -6.61 -19.69 3.16
CA ALA A 194 -7.61 -19.91 2.12
C ALA A 194 -7.28 -21.16 1.29
N ARG A 195 -6.04 -21.25 0.79
CA ARG A 195 -5.55 -22.40 0.01
C ARG A 195 -5.72 -23.74 0.74
N TYR A 196 -5.35 -23.80 2.02
CA TYR A 196 -5.48 -25.01 2.83
C TYR A 196 -6.94 -25.43 3.06
N GLN A 197 -7.89 -24.54 2.83
CA GLN A 197 -9.33 -24.80 2.92
C GLN A 197 -10.00 -24.92 1.54
N GLY A 198 -9.20 -25.11 0.48
CA GLY A 198 -9.70 -25.33 -0.88
C GLY A 198 -10.18 -24.07 -1.59
N LEU A 199 -9.78 -22.88 -1.11
CA LEU A 199 -10.07 -21.59 -1.76
C LEU A 199 -8.85 -21.06 -2.50
N ARG A 200 -9.10 -20.22 -3.51
CA ARG A 200 -8.03 -19.61 -4.31
C ARG A 200 -7.77 -18.17 -3.90
N SER A 201 -6.53 -17.71 -4.06
CA SER A 201 -6.14 -16.32 -3.73
C SER A 201 -5.42 -15.61 -4.88
N GLY A 202 -5.77 -14.35 -5.12
CA GLY A 202 -5.17 -13.48 -6.12
C GLY A 202 -4.64 -12.17 -5.53
N THR A 203 -3.32 -12.03 -5.42
CA THR A 203 -2.70 -10.88 -4.74
C THR A 203 -2.05 -9.92 -5.74
N PHE A 204 -2.67 -8.76 -5.96
CA PHE A 204 -2.04 -7.67 -6.70
C PHE A 204 -1.30 -6.77 -5.73
N PHE A 205 -0.07 -7.18 -5.43
CA PHE A 205 0.83 -6.63 -4.41
C PHE A 205 0.29 -6.78 -2.98
N TRP A 206 1.14 -7.33 -2.13
CA TRP A 206 1.01 -7.34 -0.68
C TRP A 206 2.35 -7.81 -0.09
N PRO A 207 2.88 -7.21 0.99
CA PRO A 207 4.08 -7.71 1.65
C PRO A 207 4.00 -9.20 1.99
N GLY A 208 4.93 -9.98 1.44
CA GLY A 208 5.00 -11.44 1.62
C GLY A 208 4.20 -12.27 0.59
N SER A 209 3.40 -11.65 -0.29
CA SER A 209 2.66 -12.38 -1.34
C SER A 209 3.54 -12.86 -2.49
N ASP A 210 4.66 -12.18 -2.74
CA ASP A 210 5.69 -12.53 -3.72
C ASP A 210 6.85 -13.33 -3.10
N VAL A 211 6.64 -13.87 -1.89
CA VAL A 211 7.60 -14.72 -1.17
C VAL A 211 7.03 -16.11 -0.97
N ARG A 212 7.88 -17.14 -1.08
CA ARG A 212 7.47 -18.55 -0.97
C ARG A 212 7.28 -19.01 0.48
N VAL A 213 6.40 -18.33 1.21
CA VAL A 213 6.09 -18.62 2.63
C VAL A 213 5.50 -20.03 2.75
N ASN A 214 5.99 -20.81 3.72
CA ASN A 214 5.64 -22.24 3.89
C ASN A 214 5.72 -23.06 2.58
N GLY A 215 6.62 -22.71 1.67
CA GLY A 215 6.87 -23.47 0.44
C GLY A 215 5.89 -23.22 -0.70
N SER A 216 5.00 -22.23 -0.61
CA SER A 216 4.03 -21.92 -1.68
C SER A 216 3.82 -20.42 -1.88
N TYR A 217 3.22 -20.06 -3.02
CA TYR A 217 2.74 -18.71 -3.35
C TYR A 217 1.20 -18.68 -3.32
N PRO A 218 0.57 -17.49 -3.34
CA PRO A 218 -0.82 -17.35 -3.78
C PRO A 218 -1.05 -17.98 -5.17
N ASP A 219 -2.26 -18.42 -5.48
CA ASP A 219 -2.60 -19.01 -6.79
C ASP A 219 -2.34 -18.04 -7.95
N LEU A 220 -2.64 -16.76 -7.74
CA LEU A 220 -2.23 -15.67 -8.62
C LEU A 220 -1.52 -14.62 -7.77
N TYR A 221 -0.35 -14.17 -8.21
CA TYR A 221 0.37 -13.07 -7.56
C TYR A 221 1.14 -12.25 -8.59
N ARG A 222 1.49 -11.02 -8.21
CA ARG A 222 2.39 -10.16 -8.98
C ARG A 222 3.62 -9.83 -8.14
N PRO A 223 4.85 -10.06 -8.65
CA PRO A 223 6.06 -9.51 -8.05
C PRO A 223 5.93 -8.00 -7.94
N TYR A 224 6.35 -7.42 -6.81
CA TYR A 224 6.21 -5.98 -6.59
C TYR A 224 6.96 -5.15 -7.64
N ASP A 225 6.23 -4.28 -8.32
CA ASP A 225 6.79 -3.21 -9.17
C ASP A 225 5.96 -1.94 -8.97
N GLY A 226 6.49 -1.01 -8.19
CA GLY A 226 5.84 0.26 -7.88
C GLY A 226 5.70 1.21 -9.08
N LYS A 227 6.19 0.83 -10.27
CA LYS A 227 5.98 1.57 -11.53
C LYS A 227 4.67 1.20 -12.23
N VAL A 228 4.04 0.08 -11.86
CA VAL A 228 2.77 -0.34 -12.45
C VAL A 228 1.67 0.68 -12.06
N PRO A 229 1.00 1.32 -13.03
CA PRO A 229 -0.07 2.29 -12.77
C PRO A 229 -1.21 1.67 -11.97
N PHE A 230 -1.88 2.47 -11.13
CA PHE A 230 -2.92 2.00 -10.22
C PHE A 230 -4.13 1.42 -10.96
N GLU A 231 -4.49 2.01 -12.08
CA GLU A 231 -5.56 1.57 -12.97
C GLU A 231 -5.26 0.17 -13.50
N GLU A 232 -4.02 -0.10 -13.93
CA GLU A 232 -3.62 -1.44 -14.40
C GLU A 232 -3.79 -2.51 -13.31
N ARG A 233 -3.53 -2.14 -12.04
CA ARG A 233 -3.75 -3.04 -10.89
C ARG A 233 -5.24 -3.35 -10.72
N VAL A 234 -6.09 -2.31 -10.73
CA VAL A 234 -7.55 -2.45 -10.65
C VAL A 234 -8.09 -3.30 -11.80
N PHE A 235 -7.71 -2.99 -13.03
CA PHE A 235 -8.14 -3.75 -14.21
C PHE A 235 -7.72 -5.22 -14.13
N THR A 236 -6.53 -5.51 -13.60
CA THR A 236 -6.08 -6.90 -13.44
C THR A 236 -6.92 -7.64 -12.41
N VAL A 237 -7.24 -7.04 -11.27
CA VAL A 237 -8.14 -7.65 -10.26
C VAL A 237 -9.54 -7.89 -10.85
N LEU A 238 -10.08 -6.93 -11.60
CA LEU A 238 -11.36 -7.09 -12.30
C LEU A 238 -11.33 -8.18 -13.37
N LYS A 239 -10.20 -8.38 -14.06
CA LYS A 239 -9.99 -9.52 -14.97
C LYS A 239 -9.95 -10.85 -14.22
N TRP A 240 -9.27 -10.91 -13.07
CA TRP A 240 -9.24 -12.12 -12.24
C TRP A 240 -10.63 -12.50 -11.73
N LEU A 241 -11.50 -11.53 -11.40
CA LEU A 241 -12.91 -11.78 -11.04
C LEU A 241 -13.74 -12.37 -12.19
N GLN A 242 -13.29 -12.25 -13.43
CA GLN A 242 -13.96 -12.81 -14.61
C GLN A 242 -13.42 -14.18 -15.04
N LEU A 243 -12.39 -14.71 -14.34
CA LEU A 243 -11.87 -16.03 -14.64
C LEU A 243 -12.94 -17.13 -14.48
N PRO A 244 -12.78 -18.26 -15.17
CA PRO A 244 -13.61 -19.45 -14.95
C PRO A 244 -13.62 -19.84 -13.46
N VAL A 245 -14.73 -20.42 -12.99
CA VAL A 245 -14.93 -20.79 -11.58
C VAL A 245 -13.75 -21.59 -11.01
N GLU A 246 -13.22 -22.52 -11.80
CA GLU A 246 -12.10 -23.38 -11.39
C GLU A 246 -10.77 -22.63 -11.25
N GLU A 247 -10.64 -21.44 -11.83
CA GLU A 247 -9.40 -20.63 -11.80
C GLU A 247 -9.52 -19.36 -10.94
N ARG A 248 -10.74 -18.90 -10.71
CA ARG A 248 -11.04 -17.63 -10.07
C ARG A 248 -10.73 -17.65 -8.57
N PRO A 249 -10.00 -16.63 -8.05
CA PRO A 249 -9.80 -16.48 -6.62
C PRO A 249 -11.09 -16.16 -5.84
N ASP A 250 -11.11 -16.57 -4.57
CA ASP A 250 -12.11 -16.17 -3.57
C ASP A 250 -11.60 -15.02 -2.69
N PHE A 251 -10.28 -14.91 -2.52
CA PHE A 251 -9.61 -13.85 -1.77
C PHE A 251 -8.70 -13.04 -2.68
N PHE A 252 -8.77 -11.72 -2.57
CA PHE A 252 -7.99 -10.79 -3.38
C PHE A 252 -7.29 -9.76 -2.51
N THR A 253 -6.11 -9.32 -2.95
CA THR A 253 -5.49 -8.10 -2.42
C THR A 253 -5.23 -7.10 -3.52
N LEU A 254 -5.33 -5.82 -3.17
CA LEU A 254 -4.94 -4.69 -3.99
C LEU A 254 -4.20 -3.69 -3.09
N TYR A 255 -3.02 -3.25 -3.51
CA TYR A 255 -2.21 -2.29 -2.76
C TYR A 255 -1.83 -1.10 -3.64
N LEU A 256 -1.99 0.11 -3.11
CA LEU A 256 -1.57 1.38 -3.71
C LEU A 256 -0.60 2.09 -2.76
N GLU A 257 0.53 2.62 -3.29
CA GLU A 257 1.54 3.30 -2.46
C GLU A 257 1.15 4.74 -2.05
N GLU A 258 0.00 5.24 -2.49
CA GLU A 258 -0.50 6.57 -2.13
C GLU A 258 -1.63 6.42 -1.10
N PRO A 259 -1.79 7.39 -0.17
CA PRO A 259 -1.10 8.69 -0.10
C PRO A 259 0.28 8.72 0.60
N ASP A 260 0.86 7.59 1.01
CA ASP A 260 2.14 7.53 1.74
C ASP A 260 3.28 8.28 1.03
N LYS A 261 3.49 8.01 -0.26
CA LYS A 261 4.54 8.66 -1.07
C LYS A 261 4.40 10.18 -1.07
N SER A 262 3.19 10.70 -1.29
CA SER A 262 2.93 12.13 -1.28
C SER A 262 3.05 12.74 0.12
N GLY A 263 2.58 12.02 1.15
CA GLY A 263 2.74 12.42 2.56
C GLY A 263 4.20 12.53 2.97
N HIS A 264 5.05 11.59 2.57
CA HIS A 264 6.48 11.64 2.81
C HIS A 264 7.18 12.81 2.10
N LYS A 265 6.80 13.08 0.85
CA LYS A 265 7.46 14.09 0.01
C LYS A 265 7.01 15.52 0.32
N PHE A 266 5.75 15.71 0.68
CA PHE A 266 5.11 17.03 0.77
C PHE A 266 4.49 17.34 2.14
N GLY A 267 4.52 16.39 3.07
CA GLY A 267 3.94 16.54 4.41
C GLY A 267 2.45 16.21 4.46
N THR A 268 1.92 16.22 5.68
CA THR A 268 0.55 15.75 6.00
C THR A 268 -0.56 16.72 5.63
N VAL A 269 -0.21 17.95 5.23
CA VAL A 269 -1.15 18.98 4.79
C VAL A 269 -0.51 19.76 3.63
N SER A 270 -0.80 19.36 2.39
CA SER A 270 -0.27 20.00 1.19
C SER A 270 -1.25 19.87 0.01
N GLY A 271 -1.07 20.69 -1.04
CA GLY A 271 -1.85 20.55 -2.27
C GLY A 271 -1.58 19.24 -3.00
N GLN A 272 -0.33 18.78 -2.96
CA GLN A 272 0.07 17.50 -3.56
C GLN A 272 -0.53 16.31 -2.83
N LEU A 273 -0.62 16.37 -1.50
CA LEU A 273 -1.34 15.35 -0.74
C LEU A 273 -2.82 15.32 -1.12
N SER A 274 -3.48 16.48 -1.21
CA SER A 274 -4.91 16.50 -1.58
C SER A 274 -5.16 16.02 -3.01
N GLU A 275 -4.23 16.28 -3.94
CA GLU A 275 -4.23 15.70 -5.29
C GLU A 275 -4.05 14.18 -5.25
N SER A 276 -3.11 13.66 -4.46
CA SER A 276 -2.89 12.20 -4.32
C SER A 276 -4.11 11.50 -3.72
N LEU A 277 -4.76 12.11 -2.72
CA LEU A 277 -5.98 11.60 -2.11
C LEU A 277 -7.13 11.54 -3.12
N ARG A 278 -7.30 12.58 -3.94
CA ARG A 278 -8.29 12.57 -5.04
C ARG A 278 -7.97 11.47 -6.05
N GLY A 279 -6.71 11.34 -6.48
CA GLY A 279 -6.31 10.31 -7.43
C GLY A 279 -6.56 8.89 -6.91
N VAL A 280 -6.34 8.64 -5.62
CA VAL A 280 -6.70 7.36 -4.98
C VAL A 280 -8.22 7.16 -4.96
N ASP A 281 -9.02 8.19 -4.64
CA ASP A 281 -10.49 8.10 -4.68
C ASP A 281 -11.01 7.83 -6.09
N ASP A 282 -10.42 8.44 -7.13
CA ASP A 282 -10.75 8.21 -8.53
C ASP A 282 -10.48 6.74 -8.94
N VAL A 283 -9.32 6.18 -8.56
CA VAL A 283 -8.98 4.76 -8.77
C VAL A 283 -9.95 3.84 -8.02
N MET A 284 -10.35 4.19 -6.80
CA MET A 284 -11.39 3.46 -6.07
C MET A 284 -12.74 3.56 -6.79
N GLY A 285 -13.06 4.69 -7.39
CA GLY A 285 -14.22 4.89 -8.25
C GLY A 285 -14.19 3.97 -9.47
N GLN A 286 -13.04 3.85 -10.14
CA GLN A 286 -12.85 2.90 -11.24
C GLN A 286 -13.07 1.45 -10.80
N LEU A 287 -12.54 1.06 -9.63
CA LEU A 287 -12.78 -0.26 -9.06
C LEU A 287 -14.27 -0.52 -8.84
N MET A 288 -14.97 0.41 -8.16
CA MET A 288 -16.39 0.24 -7.85
C MET A 288 -17.28 0.28 -9.10
N ASN A 289 -16.95 1.11 -10.09
CA ASN A 289 -17.62 1.13 -11.41
C ASN A 289 -17.40 -0.19 -12.16
N GLY A 290 -16.18 -0.74 -12.13
CA GLY A 290 -15.88 -2.06 -12.69
C GLY A 290 -16.69 -3.17 -12.02
N LEU A 291 -16.75 -3.17 -10.68
CA LEU A 291 -17.59 -4.11 -9.93
C LEU A 291 -19.08 -3.92 -10.23
N LYS A 292 -19.55 -2.69 -10.46
CA LYS A 292 -20.92 -2.41 -10.90
C LYS A 292 -21.19 -3.01 -12.28
N GLN A 293 -20.30 -2.75 -13.24
CA GLN A 293 -20.38 -3.27 -14.61
C GLN A 293 -20.44 -4.80 -14.66
N LEU A 294 -19.71 -5.48 -13.77
CA LEU A 294 -19.70 -6.94 -13.61
C LEU A 294 -20.85 -7.49 -12.75
N ASN A 295 -21.76 -6.65 -12.25
CA ASN A 295 -22.81 -7.02 -11.30
C ASN A 295 -22.28 -7.64 -9.99
N LEU A 296 -21.05 -7.28 -9.58
CA LEU A 296 -20.39 -7.78 -8.37
C LEU A 296 -20.45 -6.82 -7.18
N HIS A 297 -20.76 -5.55 -7.40
CA HIS A 297 -20.90 -4.54 -6.34
C HIS A 297 -21.93 -4.85 -5.23
N ARG A 298 -22.82 -5.84 -5.45
CA ARG A 298 -23.81 -6.35 -4.47
C ARG A 298 -23.51 -7.77 -3.99
N CYS A 299 -22.35 -8.30 -4.36
CA CYS A 299 -21.91 -9.67 -4.08
C CYS A 299 -20.59 -9.67 -3.30
N LEU A 300 -19.59 -8.93 -3.79
CA LEU A 300 -18.24 -8.91 -3.27
C LEU A 300 -18.18 -8.20 -1.91
N ASN A 301 -17.46 -8.78 -0.97
CA ASN A 301 -17.06 -8.11 0.26
C ASN A 301 -15.78 -7.32 0.02
N ILE A 302 -15.77 -6.03 0.34
CA ILE A 302 -14.59 -5.18 0.22
C ILE A 302 -14.19 -4.65 1.60
N ILE A 303 -12.90 -4.75 1.90
CA ILE A 303 -12.28 -4.15 3.09
C ILE A 303 -11.25 -3.16 2.59
N VAL A 304 -11.44 -1.87 2.89
CA VAL A 304 -10.46 -0.81 2.61
C VAL A 304 -9.74 -0.48 3.91
N VAL A 305 -8.42 -0.58 3.92
CA VAL A 305 -7.57 -0.35 5.08
C VAL A 305 -6.36 0.51 4.72
N ALA A 306 -5.66 0.94 5.76
CA ALA A 306 -4.32 1.47 5.70
C ALA A 306 -3.47 0.71 6.72
N ASP A 307 -2.17 0.68 6.50
CA ASP A 307 -1.18 0.09 7.37
C ASP A 307 -0.75 1.02 8.51
N HIS A 308 -0.69 2.33 8.26
CA HIS A 308 -0.40 3.36 9.24
C HIS A 308 -0.92 4.74 8.82
N GLY A 309 -0.70 5.73 9.71
CA GLY A 309 -0.87 7.15 9.38
C GLY A 309 0.42 7.82 8.92
N MET A 310 0.45 9.14 8.99
CA MET A 310 1.60 9.98 8.60
C MET A 310 1.79 11.14 9.58
N GLU A 311 3.01 11.66 9.73
CA GLU A 311 3.32 12.79 10.61
C GLU A 311 4.41 13.70 10.03
N ASP A 312 4.29 15.00 10.29
CA ASP A 312 5.26 16.00 9.86
C ASP A 312 6.53 15.98 10.71
N THR A 313 7.66 15.84 10.04
CA THR A 313 8.99 15.94 10.65
C THR A 313 9.56 17.35 10.50
N SER A 314 10.63 17.67 11.23
CA SER A 314 11.36 18.94 11.07
C SER A 314 12.81 18.76 11.47
N CYS A 315 13.72 19.41 10.74
CA CYS A 315 15.14 19.48 11.07
C CYS A 315 15.40 20.16 12.43
N GLU A 316 14.45 20.94 12.95
CA GLU A 316 14.52 21.56 14.28
C GLU A 316 14.02 20.64 15.40
N ARG A 317 13.31 19.56 15.05
CA ARG A 317 12.73 18.59 15.98
C ARG A 317 13.43 17.24 15.84
N LYS A 318 14.72 17.24 16.17
CA LYS A 318 15.54 16.02 16.19
C LYS A 318 16.43 15.97 17.40
N GLU A 319 16.72 14.75 17.82
CA GLU A 319 17.68 14.44 18.87
C GLU A 319 18.80 13.61 18.25
N VAL A 320 20.01 14.18 18.20
CA VAL A 320 21.20 13.48 17.71
C VAL A 320 21.77 12.67 18.86
N LEU A 321 21.84 11.34 18.71
CA LEU A 321 22.22 10.46 19.82
C LEU A 321 23.63 10.74 20.36
N GLN A 322 24.54 11.09 19.45
CA GLN A 322 25.96 11.35 19.69
C GLN A 322 26.20 12.58 20.57
N ASP A 323 25.25 13.51 20.62
CA ASP A 323 25.34 14.69 21.49
C ASP A 323 25.05 14.33 22.95
N LEU A 324 24.49 13.14 23.21
CA LEU A 324 24.08 12.70 24.53
C LEU A 324 25.02 11.63 25.11
N VAL A 325 25.47 10.70 24.25
CA VAL A 325 26.23 9.50 24.61
C VAL A 325 27.11 9.04 23.45
N ASP A 326 28.20 8.35 23.77
CA ASP A 326 29.06 7.73 22.78
C ASP A 326 28.34 6.59 22.03
N THR A 327 28.61 6.47 20.74
CA THR A 327 27.97 5.51 19.83
C THR A 327 28.97 4.74 18.96
N GLU A 328 30.27 4.88 19.19
CA GLU A 328 31.32 4.23 18.39
C GLU A 328 31.09 2.73 18.25
N ASP A 329 30.72 2.07 19.36
CA ASP A 329 30.48 0.64 19.46
C ASP A 329 29.02 0.20 19.23
N LEU A 330 28.19 1.06 18.61
CA LEU A 330 26.77 0.79 18.39
C LEU A 330 26.36 0.80 16.91
N TRP A 331 25.39 -0.04 16.58
CA TRP A 331 24.49 0.12 15.45
C TRP A 331 23.21 0.79 15.93
N VAL A 332 22.81 1.84 15.24
CA VAL A 332 21.62 2.64 15.58
C VAL A 332 20.74 2.68 14.35
N THR A 333 19.52 2.18 14.49
CA THR A 333 18.41 2.44 13.59
C THR A 333 17.74 3.74 14.05
N ASP A 334 17.72 4.73 13.16
CA ASP A 334 17.19 6.08 13.39
C ASP A 334 15.73 6.21 12.96
N GLY A 335 15.13 7.38 13.21
CA GLY A 335 13.76 7.71 12.85
C GLY A 335 12.83 7.91 14.05
N PRO A 336 11.51 7.69 13.88
CA PRO A 336 10.51 7.93 14.93
C PRO A 336 10.45 6.82 15.99
N VAL A 337 11.09 5.67 15.73
CA VAL A 337 11.32 4.59 16.69
C VAL A 337 12.76 4.17 16.52
N GLY A 338 13.59 4.47 17.51
CA GLY A 338 15.00 4.09 17.45
C GLY A 338 15.21 2.67 17.96
N ARG A 339 16.21 1.98 17.41
CA ARG A 339 16.66 0.68 17.92
C ARG A 339 18.18 0.61 17.91
N ILE A 340 18.75 0.02 18.96
CA ILE A 340 20.19 0.09 19.21
C ILE A 340 20.71 -1.28 19.63
N ARG A 341 21.75 -1.74 18.93
CA ARG A 341 22.50 -2.96 19.22
C ARG A 341 24.00 -2.69 19.21
N ALA A 342 24.78 -3.58 19.83
CA ALA A 342 26.23 -3.51 19.75
C ALA A 342 26.74 -3.81 18.33
N ARG A 343 27.86 -3.18 17.95
CA ARG A 343 28.63 -3.47 16.73
C ARG A 343 29.16 -4.88 16.69
N SER A 344 29.72 -5.31 17.80
CA SER A 344 30.34 -6.62 17.92
C SER A 344 29.49 -7.57 18.76
N SER A 345 29.48 -8.83 18.35
CA SER A 345 28.94 -9.96 19.09
C SER A 345 29.92 -10.59 20.09
N PHE A 346 31.10 -9.97 20.34
CA PHE A 346 32.07 -10.48 21.31
C PHE A 346 31.55 -10.52 22.76
N ASP A 347 32.27 -11.28 23.59
CA ASP A 347 32.10 -11.48 25.03
C ASP A 347 32.27 -10.13 25.78
N GLY A 348 31.23 -9.30 25.75
CA GLY A 348 31.27 -7.90 26.18
C GLY A 348 30.14 -7.03 25.62
N SER A 349 29.42 -7.47 24.58
CA SER A 349 28.27 -6.76 24.00
C SER A 349 27.20 -6.39 25.04
N PHE A 350 26.95 -7.28 26.00
CA PHE A 350 26.04 -7.03 27.12
C PHE A 350 26.52 -5.86 28.00
N MET A 351 27.82 -5.79 28.31
CA MET A 351 28.38 -4.69 29.09
C MET A 351 28.27 -3.36 28.34
N VAL A 352 28.58 -3.35 27.04
CA VAL A 352 28.43 -2.15 26.18
C VAL A 352 26.99 -1.62 26.25
N ILE A 353 26.00 -2.49 26.02
CA ILE A 353 24.59 -2.10 26.07
C ILE A 353 24.15 -1.67 27.47
N PHE A 354 24.58 -2.37 28.51
CA PHE A 354 24.24 -2.03 29.89
C PHE A 354 24.72 -0.63 30.27
N TRP A 355 25.99 -0.33 30.04
CA TRP A 355 26.57 0.97 30.34
C TRP A 355 25.99 2.08 29.46
N PHE A 356 25.83 1.82 28.16
CA PHE A 356 25.17 2.73 27.23
C PHE A 356 23.76 3.10 27.72
N PHE A 357 22.94 2.11 28.06
CA PHE A 357 21.57 2.35 28.52
C PHE A 357 21.54 3.23 29.76
N TRP A 358 22.42 2.98 30.74
CA TRP A 358 22.49 3.77 31.96
C TRP A 358 22.94 5.21 31.69
N TRP A 359 23.95 5.41 30.83
CA TRP A 359 24.41 6.74 30.48
C TRP A 359 23.45 7.50 29.58
N PHE A 360 22.60 6.84 28.82
CA PHE A 360 21.67 7.51 27.91
C PHE A 360 20.41 8.04 28.64
N GLN A 361 20.14 7.54 29.85
CA GLN A 361 19.00 8.01 30.63
C GLN A 361 19.17 9.45 31.13
N CYS A 362 18.10 10.24 30.97
CA CYS A 362 17.91 11.54 31.63
C CYS A 362 19.06 12.54 31.41
N ARG A 363 19.61 12.62 30.19
CA ARG A 363 20.82 13.42 29.90
C ARG A 363 20.60 14.91 29.80
N LYS A 364 19.38 15.32 29.46
CA LYS A 364 18.99 16.73 29.48
C LYS A 364 17.55 16.91 29.95
N PRO A 365 17.21 18.09 30.51
CA PRO A 365 15.83 18.44 30.77
C PRO A 365 14.99 18.33 29.49
N GLN A 366 13.80 17.72 29.59
CA GLN A 366 12.86 17.57 28.47
C GLN A 366 13.39 16.80 27.24
N GLN A 367 14.33 15.87 27.45
CA GLN A 367 14.82 14.95 26.41
C GLN A 367 13.66 14.31 25.62
N LYS A 368 13.71 14.37 24.28
CA LYS A 368 12.59 13.94 23.43
C LYS A 368 12.68 12.48 22.98
N ILE A 369 13.77 11.81 23.33
CA ILE A 369 14.03 10.39 23.08
C ILE A 369 14.20 9.65 24.41
N THR A 370 13.47 8.56 24.61
CA THR A 370 13.50 7.80 25.87
C THR A 370 13.96 6.36 25.59
N PRO A 371 15.11 5.93 26.11
CA PRO A 371 15.54 4.54 25.98
C PRO A 371 14.73 3.59 26.87
N TYR A 372 14.47 2.41 26.34
CA TYR A 372 13.90 1.26 27.03
C TYR A 372 14.71 0.02 26.67
N LEU A 373 15.03 -0.80 27.67
CA LEU A 373 15.39 -2.20 27.38
C LEU A 373 14.15 -2.88 26.80
N LYS A 374 14.33 -3.76 25.81
CA LYS A 374 13.22 -4.45 25.14
C LYS A 374 12.15 -5.03 26.09
N PRO A 375 12.47 -5.67 27.25
CA PRO A 375 11.43 -6.23 28.12
C PRO A 375 10.64 -5.16 28.88
N HIS A 376 11.17 -3.94 28.98
CA HIS A 376 10.60 -2.81 29.73
C HIS A 376 9.77 -1.88 28.84
N LEU A 377 9.72 -2.11 27.53
CA LEU A 377 8.76 -1.42 26.67
C LEU A 377 7.33 -1.64 27.20
N PRO A 378 6.44 -0.63 27.07
CA PRO A 378 5.04 -0.79 27.42
C PRO A 378 4.43 -2.05 26.79
N LYS A 379 3.91 -2.96 27.62
CA LYS A 379 3.46 -4.29 27.18
C LYS A 379 2.43 -4.26 26.05
N ARG A 380 1.60 -3.20 26.00
CA ARG A 380 0.62 -2.95 24.93
C ARG A 380 1.23 -2.90 23.52
N PHE A 381 2.54 -2.69 23.38
CA PHE A 381 3.20 -2.70 22.09
C PHE A 381 3.47 -4.10 21.55
N HIS A 382 3.53 -5.13 22.40
CA HIS A 382 3.89 -6.49 21.98
C HIS A 382 5.13 -6.50 21.07
N TYR A 383 6.20 -5.86 21.55
CA TYR A 383 7.42 -5.60 20.77
C TYR A 383 8.67 -5.89 21.60
N ALA A 384 8.82 -7.15 22.03
CA ALA A 384 9.98 -7.61 22.80
C ALA A 384 10.38 -9.05 22.50
N ASN A 385 9.43 -9.91 22.14
CA ASN A 385 9.62 -11.35 21.98
C ASN A 385 10.10 -11.74 20.58
N SER A 386 11.15 -11.08 20.10
CA SER A 386 11.85 -11.46 18.87
C SER A 386 13.32 -11.13 19.00
N ARG A 387 14.19 -12.05 18.54
CA ARG A 387 15.63 -11.81 18.48
C ARG A 387 16.03 -10.73 17.48
N ARG A 388 15.13 -10.37 16.57
CA ARG A 388 15.30 -9.31 15.57
C ARG A 388 15.02 -7.93 16.15
N ILE A 389 14.40 -7.85 17.33
CA ILE A 389 14.22 -6.60 18.09
C ILE A 389 15.46 -6.41 18.95
N GLU A 390 16.15 -5.30 18.72
CA GLU A 390 17.39 -4.96 19.41
C GLU A 390 17.17 -4.73 20.91
N ASP A 391 18.26 -4.84 21.69
CA ASP A 391 18.19 -4.83 23.14
C ASP A 391 17.73 -3.50 23.73
N VAL A 392 18.08 -2.37 23.09
CA VAL A 392 17.62 -1.04 23.46
C VAL A 392 16.73 -0.48 22.36
N ASN A 393 15.52 -0.08 22.76
CA ASN A 393 14.54 0.60 21.92
C ASN A 393 14.39 2.03 22.41
N VAL A 394 14.19 2.97 21.50
CA VAL A 394 14.13 4.40 21.81
C VAL A 394 12.77 4.91 21.36
N LEU A 395 11.91 5.22 22.33
CA LEU A 395 10.63 5.86 22.07
C LEU A 395 10.87 7.35 21.85
N VAL A 396 10.43 7.83 20.70
CA VAL A 396 10.57 9.23 20.31
C VAL A 396 9.26 9.96 20.55
N THR A 397 9.35 11.18 21.09
CA THR A 397 8.20 12.07 21.28
C THR A 397 7.55 12.35 19.91
N PRO A 398 6.22 12.42 19.80
CA PRO A 398 5.55 12.74 18.53
C PRO A 398 6.15 13.97 17.84
N LYS A 399 6.29 13.93 16.51
CA LYS A 399 6.92 14.96 15.65
C LYS A 399 8.43 15.16 15.81
N TRP A 400 9.08 14.37 16.67
CA TRP A 400 10.54 14.35 16.80
C TRP A 400 11.13 13.11 16.12
N LEU A 401 12.42 13.19 15.80
CA LEU A 401 13.21 12.07 15.27
C LEU A 401 14.44 11.81 16.14
N LEU A 402 14.81 10.54 16.26
CA LEU A 402 16.16 10.14 16.62
C LEU A 402 17.02 10.19 15.35
N GLU A 403 18.14 10.90 15.38
CA GLU A 403 19.10 10.94 14.27
C GLU A 403 20.51 10.51 14.71
N ARG A 404 21.28 10.00 13.74
CA ARG A 404 22.74 10.00 13.80
C ARG A 404 23.25 11.31 13.18
N PRO A 405 24.44 11.83 13.54
CA PRO A 405 25.03 12.97 12.86
C PRO A 405 25.16 12.61 11.38
N CYS A 406 24.74 13.54 10.54
CA CYS A 406 25.07 13.50 9.13
C CYS A 406 26.60 13.69 9.07
N PHE A 407 27.36 12.61 8.94
CA PHE A 407 28.72 12.72 8.45
C PHE A 407 28.59 13.23 7.03
N TRP A 408 28.72 14.55 6.87
CA TRP A 408 29.06 15.14 5.59
C TRP A 408 30.36 14.47 5.15
N TYR A 409 30.25 13.48 4.26
CA TYR A 409 31.35 13.18 3.38
C TYR A 409 31.52 14.41 2.48
N MET A 410 32.34 15.36 2.95
CA MET A 410 33.08 16.20 2.03
C MET A 410 33.99 15.25 1.24
N PHE A 411 33.56 14.92 0.02
CA PHE A 411 34.45 14.52 -1.06
C PHE A 411 34.24 15.47 -2.24
#